data_AF-A0A0W0YIH7-F1
#
_entry.id   AF-A0A0W0YIH7-F1
#
_cell.length_a   1.000
_cell.length_b   1.000
_cell.length_c   1.000
_cell.angle_alpha   90.00
_cell.angle_beta   90.00
_cell.angle_gamma   90.00
#
_symmetry.space_group_name_H-M   'P 1'
#
loop_
_entity.id
_entity.type
_entity.pdbx_description
1 polymer ?
#
loop_
_entity_poly.entity_id
_entity_poly.type
_entity_poly.pdbx_seq_one_letter_code
_entity_poly.pdbx_strand_id
1 'polypeptide(L)'
;MVKYDTWFISRSHIKYALNSDTRFIMKKIILAIFSCFFLFNYGYAARPHISLLETSYLMKPTGRYGIGFKDYHWINHQICPDFNFNGKNQDDFSAENTKHCHEIMARVYYPIDEKPSLGSNYYEPEIRAVQDGLLKQYPNIPVDQVNQLSELQSYAVSQKEISQDKTFPMILFSPGFGLPAQVYENFITELVSHGYVVIGINSPFINLVELPNKHVVEPAYVDSNTIKQFVQLQRSDLLYVYQQVYTNQSIDSIFSKIDLSHVGAFGHSIGGLTISSVGHDAQNWLSAGLTFDIGMDSSGASRKSFNIPFMHQIASTRKDVESPAPIFELGDNNYLVGIAPSDNDRHYSTHTSFTDLSTIQSTPVFKTIKEYLNLRIANGFDLKFLSHKPTQSEIEQYQNITYVLYIENDVWRLALYENKQYVKNITIGWVPTLEECLNNLPHKKPEDLSENDINPVKEIMISLHKTLNQLLGEGDGWEITESINENLLQFFDTFLKNNENTNFQTCQPLKTNTYFKCGPGIVDLGAYQP
;
A
#
# COMPACT_ATOMS: atom_id res chain seq x y z
N MET A 1 7.61 21.52 -12.64
CA MET A 1 6.32 21.21 -13.29
C MET A 1 6.08 19.73 -13.00
N VAL A 2 5.32 19.48 -11.94
CA VAL A 2 5.25 18.19 -11.22
C VAL A 2 4.24 17.27 -11.90
N LYS A 3 4.63 16.02 -12.18
CA LYS A 3 3.73 14.92 -12.58
C LYS A 3 3.69 13.91 -11.44
N TYR A 4 2.49 13.60 -10.97
CA TYR A 4 2.18 12.52 -10.04
C TYR A 4 1.96 11.24 -10.86
N ASP A 5 2.90 10.29 -10.77
CA ASP A 5 2.73 8.92 -11.27
C ASP A 5 2.78 7.99 -10.05
N THR A 6 1.75 7.17 -9.87
CA THR A 6 1.58 6.25 -8.75
C THR A 6 2.51 5.03 -8.87
N TRP A 7 3.27 4.81 -7.79
CA TRP A 7 3.94 3.59 -7.29
C TRP A 7 5.07 2.90 -8.11
N PHE A 8 6.27 2.99 -7.52
CA PHE A 8 7.46 2.11 -7.53
C PHE A 8 8.44 2.02 -8.75
N ILE A 9 9.45 2.93 -8.78
CA ILE A 9 10.93 2.70 -8.90
C ILE A 9 11.67 2.42 -10.25
N SER A 10 12.36 3.48 -10.75
CA SER A 10 13.76 3.65 -11.29
C SER A 10 14.44 2.67 -12.29
N ARG A 11 15.33 3.03 -13.25
CA ARG A 11 16.11 4.26 -13.57
C ARG A 11 16.79 4.21 -14.98
N SER A 12 17.12 5.40 -15.55
CA SER A 12 18.22 5.79 -16.49
C SER A 12 18.10 5.53 -18.02
N HIS A 13 18.48 6.38 -19.01
CA HIS A 13 19.04 7.75 -19.20
C HIS A 13 18.56 8.28 -20.59
N ILE A 14 18.45 9.60 -20.88
CA ILE A 14 19.47 10.43 -21.59
C ILE A 14 19.04 11.92 -21.61
N LYS A 15 20.02 12.82 -21.41
CA LYS A 15 19.97 14.29 -21.55
C LYS A 15 19.78 14.74 -23.00
N TYR A 16 19.05 15.84 -23.23
CA TYR A 16 19.27 16.99 -24.14
C TYR A 16 17.90 17.72 -24.28
N ALA A 17 17.67 18.83 -23.58
CA ALA A 17 17.93 20.23 -23.96
C ALA A 17 16.79 20.91 -24.77
N LEU A 18 16.38 22.10 -24.29
CA LEU A 18 15.58 23.18 -24.93
C LEU A 18 14.05 22.98 -24.97
N ASN A 19 13.17 23.95 -24.71
CA ASN A 19 13.31 25.36 -24.34
C ASN A 19 12.00 25.86 -23.71
N SER A 20 12.13 26.85 -22.84
CA SER A 20 11.03 27.66 -22.29
C SER A 20 10.52 28.64 -23.34
N ASP A 21 9.45 28.33 -24.10
CA ASP A 21 8.77 29.38 -24.93
C ASP A 21 7.37 29.04 -25.50
N THR A 22 6.62 28.09 -24.94
CA THR A 22 5.26 27.77 -25.44
C THR A 22 4.11 28.18 -24.51
N ARG A 23 4.42 28.91 -23.42
CA ARG A 23 3.42 29.38 -22.45
C ARG A 23 2.50 30.52 -22.94
N PHE A 24 2.63 30.96 -24.20
CA PHE A 24 1.86 32.11 -24.71
C PHE A 24 0.86 31.79 -25.85
N ILE A 25 0.89 30.58 -26.45
CA ILE A 25 0.08 30.27 -27.64
C ILE A 25 -1.14 29.37 -27.33
N MET A 26 -1.15 28.66 -26.20
CA MET A 26 -2.24 27.72 -25.84
C MET A 26 -3.48 28.35 -25.16
N LYS A 27 -3.51 29.68 -24.98
CA LYS A 27 -4.67 30.39 -24.39
C LYS A 27 -5.75 30.78 -25.40
N LYS A 28 -5.54 30.60 -26.71
CA LYS A 28 -6.52 30.99 -27.75
C LYS A 28 -7.25 29.83 -28.44
N ILE A 29 -6.89 28.57 -28.18
CA ILE A 29 -7.54 27.40 -28.80
C ILE A 29 -8.66 26.82 -27.90
N ILE A 30 -8.62 27.12 -26.59
CA ILE A 30 -9.56 26.61 -25.58
C ILE A 30 -10.98 27.19 -25.71
N LEU A 31 -11.19 28.30 -26.45
CA LEU A 31 -12.52 28.88 -26.63
C LEU A 31 -13.31 28.38 -27.87
N ALA A 32 -12.72 27.58 -28.75
CA ALA A 32 -13.38 27.15 -30.00
C ALA A 32 -13.87 25.69 -30.01
N ILE A 33 -13.54 24.90 -28.97
CA ILE A 33 -13.96 23.48 -28.86
C ILE A 33 -15.21 23.32 -27.97
N PHE A 34 -15.63 24.40 -27.28
CA PHE A 34 -16.78 24.43 -26.36
C PHE A 34 -18.17 24.35 -27.05
N SER A 35 -18.26 24.11 -28.35
CA SER A 35 -19.53 24.18 -29.10
C SER A 35 -19.99 22.88 -29.76
N CYS A 36 -19.23 21.78 -29.69
CA CYS A 36 -19.61 20.53 -30.39
C CYS A 36 -19.70 19.25 -29.53
N PHE A 37 -19.47 19.31 -28.22
CA PHE A 37 -19.52 18.12 -27.34
C PHE A 37 -20.90 17.85 -26.67
N PHE A 38 -21.98 18.44 -27.19
CA PHE A 38 -23.31 18.37 -26.55
C PHE A 38 -24.22 17.23 -27.03
N LEU A 39 -23.75 16.23 -27.79
CA LEU A 39 -24.67 15.26 -28.43
C LEU A 39 -24.46 13.77 -28.14
N PHE A 40 -23.65 13.37 -27.16
CA PHE A 40 -23.70 12.00 -26.62
C PHE A 40 -23.64 12.01 -25.08
N ASN A 41 -24.62 12.67 -24.47
CA ASN A 41 -24.98 12.46 -23.07
C ASN A 41 -26.40 11.89 -23.05
N TYR A 42 -26.51 10.57 -22.97
CA TYR A 42 -27.76 9.91 -22.62
C TYR A 42 -27.55 9.12 -21.32
N GLY A 43 -28.04 9.70 -20.21
CA GLY A 43 -28.83 8.93 -19.26
C GLY A 43 -28.17 8.32 -18.03
N TYR A 44 -27.31 9.02 -17.29
CA TYR A 44 -27.23 8.77 -15.84
C TYR A 44 -28.30 9.63 -15.16
N ALA A 45 -29.50 9.07 -15.04
CA ALA A 45 -30.54 9.67 -14.21
C ALA A 45 -30.00 9.81 -12.78
N ALA A 46 -29.98 11.05 -12.28
CA ALA A 46 -29.70 11.36 -10.89
C ALA A 46 -30.64 10.54 -10.00
N ARG A 47 -30.11 9.49 -9.37
CA ARG A 47 -30.82 8.76 -8.31
C ARG A 47 -30.91 9.68 -7.09
N PRO A 48 -32.01 9.64 -6.33
CA PRO A 48 -32.20 10.50 -5.18
C PRO A 48 -31.07 10.26 -4.17
N HIS A 49 -30.59 11.35 -3.55
CA HIS A 49 -29.68 11.31 -2.41
C HIS A 49 -30.29 10.41 -1.33
N ILE A 50 -29.79 9.18 -1.23
CA ILE A 50 -29.95 8.39 -0.01
C ILE A 50 -29.04 9.07 1.00
N SER A 51 -29.66 9.63 2.03
CA SER A 51 -29.01 10.11 3.25
C SER A 51 -28.07 9.01 3.78
N LEU A 52 -26.75 9.17 3.57
CA LEU A 52 -25.67 8.25 3.99
C LEU A 52 -25.36 8.33 5.51
N LEU A 53 -26.33 8.73 6.33
CA LEU A 53 -26.13 9.18 7.71
C LEU A 53 -25.79 8.07 8.73
N GLU A 54 -25.53 6.82 8.34
CA GLU A 54 -25.31 5.73 9.31
C GLU A 54 -24.10 4.81 9.10
N THR A 55 -23.32 4.93 8.03
CA THR A 55 -22.20 3.99 7.81
C THR A 55 -20.84 4.67 7.98
N SER A 56 -20.21 4.45 9.12
CA SER A 56 -18.74 4.50 9.20
C SER A 56 -18.16 3.67 8.06
N TYR A 57 -17.15 4.19 7.36
CA TYR A 57 -16.39 3.41 6.35
C TYR A 57 -15.13 2.78 6.94
N LEU A 58 -14.97 2.84 8.26
CA LEU A 58 -14.04 2.02 9.04
C LEU A 58 -14.82 0.98 9.83
N MET A 59 -14.20 -0.16 10.07
CA MET A 59 -14.76 -1.23 10.88
C MET A 59 -14.85 -0.80 12.34
N LYS A 60 -16.01 -1.02 12.95
CA LYS A 60 -16.20 -0.75 14.37
C LYS A 60 -15.37 -1.73 15.19
N PRO A 61 -14.48 -1.25 16.09
CA PRO A 61 -13.71 -2.14 16.95
C PRO A 61 -14.59 -2.95 17.87
N THR A 62 -14.22 -4.22 18.09
CA THR A 62 -15.06 -5.19 18.81
C THR A 62 -14.70 -5.35 20.28
N GLY A 63 -13.53 -4.87 20.70
CA GLY A 63 -13.05 -4.97 22.06
C GLY A 63 -13.79 -4.05 23.06
N ARG A 64 -13.45 -4.22 24.35
CA ARG A 64 -14.12 -3.51 25.45
C ARG A 64 -13.66 -2.06 25.61
N TYR A 65 -12.45 -1.74 25.17
CA TYR A 65 -11.84 -0.42 25.37
C TYR A 65 -12.14 0.49 24.19
N GLY A 66 -12.41 1.75 24.48
CA GLY A 66 -12.35 2.82 23.50
C GLY A 66 -10.90 3.05 23.09
N ILE A 67 -10.70 3.92 22.10
CA ILE A 67 -9.38 4.19 21.54
C ILE A 67 -9.05 5.67 21.74
N GLY A 68 -8.04 5.93 22.54
CA GLY A 68 -7.38 7.24 22.63
C GLY A 68 -6.19 7.30 21.67
N PHE A 69 -5.81 8.49 21.23
CA PHE A 69 -4.52 8.68 20.54
C PHE A 69 -3.81 9.98 20.93
N LYS A 70 -2.49 9.95 20.82
CA LYS A 70 -1.60 11.11 20.97
C LYS A 70 -0.44 11.03 19.98
N ASP A 71 -0.11 12.17 19.39
CA ASP A 71 1.02 12.31 18.47
C ASP A 71 2.28 12.74 19.22
N TYR A 72 3.41 12.16 18.84
CA TYR A 72 4.74 12.43 19.36
C TYR A 72 5.66 12.79 18.19
N HIS A 73 6.52 13.77 18.43
CA HIS A 73 7.55 14.21 17.50
C HIS A 73 8.90 14.07 18.18
N TRP A 74 9.83 13.40 17.52
CA TRP A 74 11.20 13.25 18.00
C TRP A 74 12.22 13.57 16.91
N ILE A 75 13.39 14.04 17.33
CA ILE A 75 14.55 14.24 16.46
C ILE A 75 15.64 13.26 16.89
N ASN A 76 15.95 12.30 16.03
CA ASN A 76 17.03 11.36 16.24
C ASN A 76 18.38 12.01 15.93
N HIS A 77 19.00 12.58 16.95
CA HIS A 77 20.31 13.25 16.85
C HIS A 77 21.49 12.33 16.52
N GLN A 78 21.28 11.02 16.37
CA GLN A 78 22.32 10.08 15.93
C GLN A 78 22.44 10.02 14.40
N ILE A 79 21.45 10.53 13.67
CA ILE A 79 21.40 10.53 12.20
C ILE A 79 21.34 11.97 11.74
N CYS A 80 22.50 12.60 11.52
CA CYS A 80 22.60 13.98 11.06
C CYS A 80 23.75 14.16 10.04
N PRO A 81 23.52 14.88 8.92
CA PRO A 81 22.20 15.19 8.39
C PRO A 81 21.44 13.91 8.02
N ASP A 82 20.12 13.99 7.95
CA ASP A 82 19.26 12.97 7.36
C ASP A 82 19.74 12.64 5.95
N PHE A 83 19.70 11.37 5.57
CA PHE A 83 20.18 10.93 4.26
C PHE A 83 19.35 11.49 3.08
N ASN A 84 18.11 11.92 3.32
CA ASN A 84 17.28 12.61 2.34
C ASN A 84 17.55 14.12 2.27
N PHE A 85 18.33 14.67 3.21
CA PHE A 85 18.71 16.07 3.15
C PHE A 85 19.63 16.33 1.95
N ASN A 86 19.22 17.24 1.08
CA ASN A 86 19.93 17.56 -0.17
C ASN A 86 20.32 19.05 -0.27
N GLY A 87 20.19 19.80 0.82
CA GLY A 87 20.48 21.25 0.88
C GLY A 87 19.38 22.15 0.31
N LYS A 88 18.41 21.60 -0.42
CA LYS A 88 17.27 22.34 -1.00
C LYS A 88 15.95 22.07 -0.30
N ASN A 89 15.85 21.01 0.49
CA ASN A 89 14.67 20.60 1.24
C ASN A 89 14.76 21.01 2.72
N GLN A 90 15.24 22.22 3.01
CA GLN A 90 15.33 22.72 4.39
C GLN A 90 13.94 22.84 5.03
N ASP A 91 12.93 23.21 4.24
CA ASP A 91 11.55 23.37 4.70
C ASP A 91 10.88 22.02 5.02
N ASP A 92 11.46 20.89 4.60
CA ASP A 92 10.99 19.54 4.95
C ASP A 92 11.49 19.05 6.32
N PHE A 93 12.11 19.93 7.11
CA PHE A 93 12.53 19.70 8.48
C PHE A 93 11.95 20.78 9.40
N SER A 94 11.79 20.45 10.68
CA SER A 94 11.33 21.39 11.69
C SER A 94 12.36 22.51 11.88
N ALA A 95 11.92 23.74 12.12
CA ALA A 95 12.78 24.92 12.12
C ALA A 95 13.88 24.88 13.19
N GLU A 96 13.62 24.22 14.31
CA GLU A 96 14.57 23.97 15.40
C GLU A 96 15.63 22.92 15.06
N ASN A 97 15.40 22.09 14.04
CA ASN A 97 16.29 21.03 13.60
C ASN A 97 17.42 21.58 12.70
N THR A 98 18.23 22.48 13.26
CA THR A 98 19.31 23.19 12.54
C THR A 98 20.40 22.29 11.93
N LYS A 99 20.50 21.04 12.39
CA LYS A 99 21.43 20.03 11.85
C LYS A 99 20.76 19.09 10.84
N HIS A 100 19.47 19.29 10.56
CA HIS A 100 18.66 18.46 9.67
C HIS A 100 18.78 16.98 10.04
N CYS A 101 18.74 16.67 11.33
CA CYS A 101 18.78 15.30 11.81
C CYS A 101 17.49 14.57 11.44
N HIS A 102 17.50 13.23 11.44
CA HIS A 102 16.30 12.46 11.14
C HIS A 102 15.17 12.75 12.14
N GLU A 103 13.99 13.07 11.64
CA GLU A 103 12.79 13.32 12.45
C GLU A 103 11.86 12.11 12.40
N ILE A 104 11.13 11.85 13.48
CA ILE A 104 10.18 10.74 13.58
C ILE A 104 8.87 11.31 14.11
N MET A 105 7.78 11.05 13.38
CA MET A 105 6.42 11.31 13.87
C MET A 105 5.79 9.99 14.26
N ALA A 106 5.31 9.86 15.49
CA ALA A 106 4.62 8.65 15.93
C ALA A 106 3.23 8.98 16.45
N ARG A 107 2.23 8.19 16.05
CA ARG A 107 0.91 8.21 16.69
C ARG A 107 0.79 7.01 17.61
N VAL A 108 0.64 7.29 18.90
CA VAL A 108 0.41 6.27 19.92
C VAL A 108 -1.09 6.15 20.13
N TYR A 109 -1.64 5.00 19.79
CA TYR A 109 -3.03 4.62 20.06
C TYR A 109 -3.08 3.76 21.31
N TYR A 110 -4.01 4.04 22.22
CA TYR A 110 -4.05 3.42 23.54
C TYR A 110 -5.49 3.20 24.07
N PRO A 111 -5.69 2.21 24.96
CA PRO A 111 -7.02 1.90 25.49
C PRO A 111 -7.54 3.01 26.42
N ILE A 112 -8.82 3.36 26.31
CA ILE A 112 -9.53 4.25 27.24
C ILE A 112 -10.77 3.55 27.80
N ASP A 113 -11.29 4.01 28.94
CA ASP A 113 -12.37 3.34 29.67
C ASP A 113 -13.75 3.51 29.01
N GLU A 114 -13.92 4.49 28.12
CA GLU A 114 -15.12 4.59 27.29
C GLU A 114 -15.25 3.38 26.33
N LYS A 115 -16.43 3.18 25.74
CA LYS A 115 -16.61 2.16 24.69
C LYS A 115 -16.20 2.71 23.31
N PRO A 116 -15.83 1.85 22.34
CA PRO A 116 -15.59 2.27 20.96
C PRO A 116 -16.76 3.07 20.37
N SER A 117 -16.47 4.29 19.95
CA SER A 117 -17.40 5.20 19.27
C SER A 117 -16.64 6.08 18.30
N LEU A 118 -17.30 6.51 17.22
CA LEU A 118 -16.74 7.54 16.35
C LEU A 118 -16.53 8.82 17.17
N GLY A 119 -15.34 9.41 17.08
CA GLY A 119 -15.03 10.55 17.95
C GLY A 119 -14.01 11.56 17.42
N SER A 120 -13.46 11.37 16.21
CA SER A 120 -12.73 12.42 15.50
C SER A 120 -12.85 12.27 13.99
N ASN A 121 -12.53 13.32 13.26
CA ASN A 121 -12.29 13.22 11.82
C ASN A 121 -11.13 12.26 11.54
N TYR A 122 -11.18 11.60 10.39
CA TYR A 122 -10.08 10.81 9.85
C TYR A 122 -8.87 11.68 9.52
N TYR A 123 -7.71 11.06 9.28
CA TYR A 123 -6.44 11.78 9.11
C TYR A 123 -6.44 12.67 7.85
N GLU A 124 -6.57 13.97 8.10
CA GLU A 124 -6.87 14.95 7.08
C GLU A 124 -5.75 15.19 6.04
N PRO A 125 -4.44 15.11 6.38
CA PRO A 125 -3.37 15.14 5.37
C PRO A 125 -3.51 14.07 4.29
N GLU A 126 -3.91 12.84 4.67
CA GLU A 126 -4.17 11.76 3.70
C GLU A 126 -5.41 12.07 2.86
N ILE A 127 -6.50 12.55 3.49
CA ILE A 127 -7.72 12.91 2.76
C ILE A 127 -7.41 13.90 1.65
N ARG A 128 -6.64 14.96 1.94
CA ARG A 128 -6.23 15.93 0.93
C ARG A 128 -5.41 15.28 -0.18
N ALA A 129 -4.42 14.45 0.17
CA ALA A 129 -3.57 13.77 -0.81
C ALA A 129 -4.38 12.86 -1.74
N VAL A 130 -5.33 12.09 -1.19
CA VAL A 130 -6.22 11.22 -1.96
C VAL A 130 -7.15 12.04 -2.86
N GLN A 131 -7.80 13.08 -2.34
CA GLN A 131 -8.68 13.95 -3.14
C GLN A 131 -7.93 14.58 -4.32
N ASP A 132 -6.75 15.12 -4.06
CA ASP A 132 -5.86 15.68 -5.08
C ASP A 132 -5.46 14.65 -6.13
N GLY A 133 -5.09 13.44 -5.69
CA GLY A 133 -4.71 12.33 -6.56
C GLY A 133 -5.87 11.89 -7.45
N LEU A 134 -7.06 11.72 -6.89
CA LEU A 134 -8.26 11.32 -7.61
C LEU A 134 -8.68 12.35 -8.66
N LEU A 135 -8.67 13.64 -8.34
CA LEU A 135 -9.03 14.70 -9.28
C LEU A 135 -8.01 14.83 -10.43
N LYS A 136 -6.73 14.58 -10.16
CA LYS A 136 -5.67 14.58 -11.18
C LYS A 136 -5.78 13.35 -12.09
N GLN A 137 -6.04 12.18 -11.51
CA GLN A 137 -6.06 10.90 -12.23
C GLN A 137 -7.36 10.68 -13.00
N TYR A 138 -8.49 11.12 -12.45
CA TYR A 138 -9.82 10.93 -13.02
C TYR A 138 -10.50 12.29 -13.20
N PRO A 139 -10.17 13.05 -14.26
CA PRO A 139 -10.67 14.43 -14.42
C PRO A 139 -12.20 14.55 -14.56
N ASN A 140 -12.88 13.44 -14.88
CA ASN A 140 -14.34 13.37 -15.00
C ASN A 140 -15.03 12.76 -13.77
N ILE A 141 -14.30 12.49 -12.69
CA ILE A 141 -14.89 11.95 -11.47
C ILE A 141 -15.79 13.00 -10.81
N PRO A 142 -16.97 12.61 -10.26
CA PRO A 142 -17.84 13.57 -9.58
C PRO A 142 -17.14 14.20 -8.37
N VAL A 143 -16.89 15.51 -8.43
CA VAL A 143 -16.16 16.26 -7.39
C VAL A 143 -16.84 16.14 -6.02
N ASP A 144 -18.17 16.14 -5.98
CA ASP A 144 -18.92 16.00 -4.73
C ASP A 144 -18.66 14.64 -4.05
N GLN A 145 -18.49 13.56 -4.82
CA GLN A 145 -18.13 12.25 -4.26
C GLN A 145 -16.70 12.25 -3.71
N VAL A 146 -15.77 12.97 -4.36
CA VAL A 146 -14.40 13.13 -3.87
C VAL A 146 -14.40 13.93 -2.56
N ASN A 147 -15.17 15.01 -2.50
CA ASN A 147 -15.27 15.87 -1.32
C ASN A 147 -15.88 15.16 -0.10
N GLN A 148 -16.77 14.18 -0.31
CA GLN A 148 -17.33 13.36 0.77
C GLN A 148 -16.28 12.57 1.57
N LEU A 149 -15.08 12.34 1.03
CA LEU A 149 -13.99 11.71 1.79
C LEU A 149 -13.60 12.53 3.03
N SER A 150 -13.84 13.84 3.05
CA SER A 150 -13.61 14.70 4.22
C SER A 150 -14.57 14.43 5.38
N GLU A 151 -15.65 13.69 5.15
CA GLU A 151 -16.62 13.29 6.17
C GLU A 151 -16.22 12.02 6.92
N LEU A 152 -15.17 11.32 6.48
CA LEU A 152 -14.67 10.11 7.13
C LEU A 152 -14.32 10.38 8.60
N GLN A 153 -14.78 9.47 9.46
CA GLN A 153 -14.60 9.54 10.91
C GLN A 153 -13.73 8.37 11.39
N SER A 154 -12.97 8.62 12.46
CA SER A 154 -12.17 7.66 13.19
C SER A 154 -12.89 7.18 14.47
N TYR A 155 -12.62 5.93 14.85
CA TYR A 155 -12.97 5.38 16.16
C TYR A 155 -11.98 5.77 17.27
N ALA A 156 -10.89 6.45 16.92
CA ALA A 156 -9.92 6.96 17.85
C ALA A 156 -10.25 8.42 18.23
N VAL A 157 -9.97 8.81 19.48
CA VAL A 157 -10.23 10.15 20.00
C VAL A 157 -8.94 10.74 20.56
N SER A 158 -8.64 11.99 20.20
CA SER A 158 -7.42 12.65 20.65
C SER A 158 -7.49 13.05 22.13
N GLN A 159 -6.35 13.02 22.81
CA GLN A 159 -6.12 13.67 24.12
C GLN A 159 -7.03 13.17 25.27
N LYS A 160 -7.42 11.89 25.23
CA LYS A 160 -8.09 11.22 26.35
C LYS A 160 -7.08 10.58 27.31
N GLU A 161 -7.48 10.39 28.57
CA GLU A 161 -6.64 9.68 29.54
C GLU A 161 -6.64 8.18 29.22
N ILE A 162 -5.46 7.56 29.25
CA ILE A 162 -5.32 6.11 29.12
C ILE A 162 -6.02 5.40 30.27
N SER A 163 -6.64 4.27 29.97
CA SER A 163 -7.26 3.38 30.96
C SER A 163 -6.28 3.05 32.09
N GLN A 164 -6.77 3.10 33.31
CA GLN A 164 -5.98 2.81 34.51
C GLN A 164 -6.08 1.35 34.96
N ASP A 165 -6.89 0.53 34.26
CA ASP A 165 -7.22 -0.85 34.62
C ASP A 165 -5.98 -1.74 34.87
N LYS A 166 -4.95 -1.61 34.01
CA LYS A 166 -3.74 -2.45 34.01
C LYS A 166 -2.64 -1.84 33.14
N THR A 167 -1.50 -2.52 33.04
CA THR A 167 -0.54 -2.30 31.95
C THR A 167 -0.96 -3.07 30.70
N PHE A 168 -0.50 -2.60 29.55
CA PHE A 168 -0.87 -3.13 28.24
C PHE A 168 0.38 -3.53 27.44
N PRO A 169 0.38 -4.70 26.77
CA PRO A 169 1.43 -5.04 25.83
C PRO A 169 1.55 -3.99 24.72
N MET A 170 2.77 -3.77 24.24
CA MET A 170 3.05 -2.82 23.18
C MET A 170 3.12 -3.52 21.82
N ILE A 171 2.60 -2.87 20.79
CA ILE A 171 2.80 -3.27 19.41
C ILE A 171 3.39 -2.09 18.64
N LEU A 172 4.56 -2.26 18.06
CA LEU A 172 5.14 -1.28 17.14
C LEU A 172 4.61 -1.54 15.72
N PHE A 173 4.17 -0.48 15.05
CA PHE A 173 3.66 -0.56 13.68
C PHE A 173 4.50 0.27 12.71
N SER A 174 4.98 -0.36 11.65
CA SER A 174 5.69 0.29 10.55
C SER A 174 4.86 0.26 9.26
N PRO A 175 4.42 1.43 8.73
CA PRO A 175 3.57 1.51 7.56
C PRO A 175 4.33 1.30 6.24
N GLY A 176 3.56 1.02 5.18
CA GLY A 176 4.07 0.93 3.81
C GLY A 176 4.55 2.27 3.24
N PHE A 177 5.35 2.22 2.18
CA PHE A 177 5.88 3.41 1.52
C PHE A 177 4.75 4.35 1.09
N GLY A 178 4.94 5.65 1.27
CA GLY A 178 3.99 6.68 0.91
C GLY A 178 2.78 6.81 1.83
N LEU A 179 2.51 5.82 2.69
CA LEU A 179 1.33 5.77 3.52
C LEU A 179 1.67 6.11 4.97
N PRO A 180 0.90 6.97 5.65
CA PRO A 180 1.04 7.19 7.09
C PRO A 180 0.41 6.03 7.88
N ALA A 181 0.82 5.83 9.12
CA ALA A 181 0.26 4.81 10.02
C ALA A 181 -1.25 4.99 10.26
N GLN A 182 -1.74 6.22 10.10
CA GLN A 182 -3.12 6.61 10.24
C GLN A 182 -4.05 6.02 9.17
N VAL A 183 -3.52 5.38 8.11
CA VAL A 183 -4.35 4.67 7.11
C VAL A 183 -4.50 3.17 7.35
N TYR A 184 -4.25 2.74 8.58
CA TYR A 184 -4.35 1.35 9.04
C TYR A 184 -5.24 1.23 10.28
N GLU A 185 -6.16 2.19 10.48
CA GLU A 185 -7.00 2.26 11.68
C GLU A 185 -7.94 1.07 11.83
N ASN A 186 -8.40 0.44 10.75
CA ASN A 186 -9.16 -0.82 10.82
C ASN A 186 -8.45 -1.90 11.65
N PHE A 187 -7.13 -1.95 11.59
CA PHE A 187 -6.30 -2.95 12.28
C PHE A 187 -5.80 -2.45 13.63
N ILE A 188 -5.31 -1.21 13.65
CA ILE A 188 -4.76 -0.59 14.85
C ILE A 188 -5.85 -0.42 15.92
N THR A 189 -7.02 0.09 15.56
CA THR A 189 -8.10 0.35 16.53
C THR A 189 -8.71 -0.94 17.06
N GLU A 190 -8.73 -2.01 16.25
CA GLU A 190 -9.14 -3.34 16.72
C GLU A 190 -8.20 -3.83 17.82
N LEU A 191 -6.88 -3.87 17.56
CA LEU A 191 -5.89 -4.24 18.59
C LEU A 191 -6.05 -3.39 19.86
N VAL A 192 -6.13 -2.08 19.74
CA VAL A 192 -6.23 -1.20 20.91
C VAL A 192 -7.50 -1.46 21.71
N SER A 193 -8.63 -1.71 21.04
CA SER A 193 -9.90 -2.03 21.73
C SER A 193 -9.83 -3.32 22.57
N HIS A 194 -8.90 -4.22 22.23
CA HIS A 194 -8.60 -5.46 22.96
C HIS A 194 -7.48 -5.32 24.00
N GLY A 195 -7.05 -4.10 24.29
CA GLY A 195 -6.10 -3.81 25.36
C GLY A 195 -4.64 -3.95 24.94
N TYR A 196 -4.30 -3.40 23.77
CA TYR A 196 -2.93 -3.16 23.33
C TYR A 196 -2.65 -1.65 23.27
N VAL A 197 -1.40 -1.26 23.49
CA VAL A 197 -0.92 0.06 23.03
C VAL A 197 -0.21 -0.14 21.70
N VAL A 198 -0.66 0.56 20.66
CA VAL A 198 -0.09 0.45 19.31
C VAL A 198 0.59 1.76 18.94
N ILE A 199 1.86 1.71 18.54
CA ILE A 199 2.64 2.88 18.15
C ILE A 199 2.87 2.82 16.65
N GLY A 200 2.13 3.63 15.89
CA GLY A 200 2.33 3.83 14.47
C GLY A 200 3.47 4.81 14.21
N ILE A 201 4.51 4.36 13.51
CA ILE A 201 5.76 5.12 13.32
C ILE A 201 5.82 5.61 11.88
N ASN A 202 5.76 6.93 11.70
CA ASN A 202 5.88 7.59 10.41
C ASN A 202 7.28 8.17 10.25
N SER A 203 7.99 7.70 9.24
CA SER A 203 9.32 8.20 8.87
C SER A 203 9.16 9.22 7.72
N PRO A 204 9.46 10.51 7.93
CA PRO A 204 9.48 11.52 6.87
C PRO A 204 10.30 11.06 5.66
N PHE A 205 9.93 11.50 4.46
CA PHE A 205 10.49 11.07 3.16
C PHE A 205 10.22 9.60 2.78
N ILE A 206 9.77 8.75 3.70
CA ILE A 206 9.29 7.40 3.38
C ILE A 206 7.77 7.38 3.38
N ASN A 207 7.15 8.01 4.37
CA ASN A 207 5.71 8.14 4.53
C ASN A 207 5.28 9.59 4.27
N LEU A 208 4.00 9.81 3.96
CA LEU A 208 3.41 11.15 4.03
C LEU A 208 3.29 11.56 5.50
N VAL A 209 3.91 12.67 5.88
CA VAL A 209 4.00 13.09 7.29
C VAL A 209 3.67 14.56 7.45
N GLU A 210 2.68 14.88 8.29
CA GLU A 210 2.50 16.26 8.79
C GLU A 210 3.37 16.49 10.04
N LEU A 211 4.32 17.42 9.95
CA LEU A 211 5.15 17.87 11.06
C LEU A 211 4.38 18.84 11.99
N PRO A 212 4.87 19.12 13.22
CA PRO A 212 4.17 20.00 14.16
C PRO A 212 3.88 21.41 13.63
N ASN A 213 4.71 21.90 12.69
CA ASN A 213 4.53 23.18 12.01
C ASN A 213 3.45 23.15 10.90
N LYS A 214 2.74 22.03 10.73
CA LYS A 214 1.73 21.80 9.67
C LYS A 214 2.29 21.68 8.25
N HIS A 215 3.61 21.60 8.12
CA HIS A 215 4.23 21.23 6.86
C HIS A 215 4.04 19.74 6.61
N VAL A 216 3.63 19.39 5.38
CA VAL A 216 3.51 17.99 4.96
C VAL A 216 4.76 17.63 4.18
N VAL A 217 5.53 16.71 4.74
CA VAL A 217 6.68 16.10 4.07
C VAL A 217 6.19 14.97 3.18
N GLU A 218 6.43 15.12 1.89
CA GLU A 218 6.06 14.13 0.88
C GLU A 218 7.09 12.99 0.81
N PRO A 219 6.67 11.78 0.39
CA PRO A 219 7.59 10.68 0.15
C PRO A 219 8.63 11.04 -0.93
N ALA A 220 9.88 10.70 -0.69
CA ALA A 220 10.97 10.91 -1.63
C ALA A 220 10.90 9.93 -2.81
N TYR A 221 11.57 10.28 -3.91
CA TYR A 221 11.72 9.37 -5.04
C TYR A 221 12.50 8.13 -4.64
N VAL A 222 12.04 6.95 -5.09
CA VAL A 222 12.61 5.68 -4.65
C VAL A 222 13.29 4.96 -5.81
N ASP A 223 14.48 4.41 -5.53
CA ASP A 223 15.11 3.36 -6.33
C ASP A 223 15.38 2.09 -5.52
N SER A 224 15.80 0.99 -6.15
CA SER A 224 16.03 -0.28 -5.44
C SER A 224 17.09 -0.15 -4.34
N ASN A 225 18.07 0.76 -4.50
CA ASN A 225 19.04 1.05 -3.44
C ASN A 225 18.40 1.89 -2.34
N THR A 226 17.53 2.84 -2.69
CA THR A 226 16.75 3.63 -1.73
C THR A 226 15.87 2.73 -0.84
N ILE A 227 15.24 1.67 -1.37
CA ILE A 227 14.44 0.74 -0.56
C ILE A 227 15.26 0.11 0.58
N LYS A 228 16.48 -0.34 0.29
CA LYS A 228 17.37 -0.89 1.33
C LYS A 228 17.69 0.14 2.41
N GLN A 229 17.98 1.37 2.00
CA GLN A 229 18.27 2.47 2.92
C GLN A 229 17.05 2.81 3.79
N PHE A 230 15.87 2.85 3.19
CA PHE A 230 14.61 3.09 3.88
C PHE A 230 14.29 2.00 4.90
N VAL A 231 14.49 0.72 4.57
CA VAL A 231 14.34 -0.39 5.54
C VAL A 231 15.29 -0.22 6.72
N GLN A 232 16.55 0.16 6.47
CA GLN A 232 17.52 0.40 7.55
C GLN A 232 17.16 1.62 8.40
N LEU A 233 16.63 2.69 7.79
CA LEU A 233 16.14 3.86 8.51
C LEU A 233 14.95 3.50 9.40
N GLN A 234 13.88 2.91 8.84
CA GLN A 234 12.69 2.53 9.60
C GLN A 234 13.04 1.56 10.74
N ARG A 235 14.06 0.71 10.54
CA ARG A 235 14.60 -0.14 11.60
C ARG A 235 15.25 0.68 12.72
N SER A 236 16.03 1.70 12.37
CA SER A 236 16.57 2.64 13.36
C SER A 236 15.44 3.37 14.10
N ASP A 237 14.36 3.71 13.41
CA ASP A 237 13.22 4.42 14.01
C ASP A 237 12.47 3.54 15.00
N LEU A 238 12.24 2.27 14.68
CA LEU A 238 11.66 1.29 15.61
C LEU A 238 12.46 1.19 16.91
N LEU A 239 13.79 1.07 16.80
CA LEU A 239 14.69 0.99 17.95
C LEU A 239 14.69 2.30 18.74
N TYR A 240 14.71 3.44 18.05
CA TYR A 240 14.68 4.75 18.68
C TYR A 240 13.37 4.98 19.44
N VAL A 241 12.22 4.65 18.83
CA VAL A 241 10.90 4.76 19.47
C VAL A 241 10.77 3.82 20.67
N TYR A 242 11.25 2.57 20.56
CA TYR A 242 11.33 1.66 21.71
C TYR A 242 12.13 2.29 22.87
N GLN A 243 13.29 2.89 22.56
CA GLN A 243 14.11 3.58 23.57
C GLN A 243 13.41 4.81 24.16
N GLN A 244 12.67 5.59 23.35
CA GLN A 244 11.87 6.71 23.85
C GLN A 244 10.80 6.24 24.85
N VAL A 245 10.09 5.14 24.54
CA VAL A 245 9.12 4.57 25.46
C VAL A 245 9.80 4.10 26.75
N TYR A 246 10.87 3.31 26.64
CA TYR A 246 11.62 2.78 27.78
C TYR A 246 12.13 3.87 28.72
N THR A 247 12.73 4.93 28.17
CA THR A 247 13.35 6.00 28.96
C THR A 247 12.35 6.95 29.58
N ASN A 248 11.15 7.09 29.01
CA ASN A 248 10.14 8.04 29.45
C ASN A 248 8.96 7.41 30.21
N GLN A 249 9.04 6.13 30.63
CA GLN A 249 7.98 5.46 31.41
C GLN A 249 7.61 6.18 32.72
N SER A 250 8.56 6.92 33.33
CA SER A 250 8.32 7.66 34.59
C SER A 250 7.76 9.07 34.38
N ILE A 251 7.75 9.57 33.15
CA ILE A 251 7.41 10.96 32.83
C ILE A 251 6.10 11.04 32.03
N ASP A 252 5.90 10.13 31.08
CA ASP A 252 4.70 10.11 30.25
C ASP A 252 3.69 9.09 30.78
N SER A 253 2.46 9.56 31.05
CA SER A 253 1.39 8.74 31.63
C SER A 253 0.97 7.56 30.74
N ILE A 254 1.04 7.71 29.42
CA ILE A 254 0.76 6.63 28.47
C ILE A 254 1.87 5.59 28.54
N PHE A 255 3.13 6.02 28.49
CA PHE A 255 4.28 5.10 28.53
C PHE A 255 4.40 4.37 29.87
N SER A 256 3.95 4.98 30.97
CA SER A 256 3.89 4.34 32.29
C SER A 256 2.98 3.11 32.35
N LYS A 257 2.05 2.97 31.40
CA LYS A 257 1.12 1.84 31.28
C LYS A 257 1.56 0.81 30.24
N ILE A 258 2.70 1.00 29.60
CA ILE A 258 3.22 0.05 28.61
C ILE A 258 4.01 -1.04 29.33
N ASP A 259 3.65 -2.29 29.05
CA ASP A 259 4.41 -3.47 29.44
C ASP A 259 5.48 -3.79 28.38
N LEU A 260 6.74 -3.49 28.72
CA LEU A 260 7.89 -3.74 27.83
C LEU A 260 8.42 -5.18 27.89
N SER A 261 7.81 -6.06 28.71
CA SER A 261 8.12 -7.50 28.67
C SER A 261 7.34 -8.24 27.57
N HIS A 262 6.30 -7.62 27.03
CA HIS A 262 5.45 -8.17 25.97
C HIS A 262 5.36 -7.15 24.82
N VAL A 263 6.30 -7.25 23.87
CA VAL A 263 6.37 -6.35 22.72
C VAL A 263 6.20 -7.13 21.43
N GLY A 264 5.17 -6.78 20.66
CA GLY A 264 4.99 -7.22 19.29
C GLY A 264 5.41 -6.16 18.29
N ALA A 265 5.53 -6.57 17.03
CA ALA A 265 5.61 -5.62 15.94
C ALA A 265 4.90 -6.14 14.69
N PHE A 266 4.27 -5.26 13.93
CA PHE A 266 3.81 -5.59 12.59
C PHE A 266 4.05 -4.46 11.60
N GLY A 267 4.02 -4.78 10.31
CA GLY A 267 4.24 -3.77 9.28
C GLY A 267 3.75 -4.20 7.91
N HIS A 268 3.46 -3.21 7.07
CA HIS A 268 2.94 -3.41 5.73
C HIS A 268 3.98 -3.07 4.67
N SER A 269 4.08 -3.88 3.61
CA SER A 269 4.94 -3.60 2.46
C SER A 269 6.40 -3.37 2.90
N ILE A 270 7.02 -2.22 2.58
CA ILE A 270 8.36 -1.86 3.08
C ILE A 270 8.47 -1.91 4.62
N GLY A 271 7.43 -1.49 5.35
CA GLY A 271 7.40 -1.60 6.80
C GLY A 271 7.35 -3.06 7.28
N GLY A 272 6.73 -3.95 6.51
CA GLY A 272 6.80 -5.39 6.76
C GLY A 272 8.20 -5.97 6.52
N LEU A 273 8.92 -5.49 5.50
CA LEU A 273 10.34 -5.84 5.29
C LEU A 273 11.18 -5.37 6.49
N THR A 274 10.89 -4.19 7.02
CA THR A 274 11.51 -3.67 8.24
C THR A 274 11.23 -4.58 9.44
N ILE A 275 9.99 -5.00 9.66
CA ILE A 275 9.66 -5.93 10.76
C ILE A 275 10.34 -7.29 10.59
N SER A 276 10.37 -7.83 9.37
CA SER A 276 11.09 -9.07 9.09
C SER A 276 12.60 -8.92 9.38
N SER A 277 13.23 -7.82 8.97
CA SER A 277 14.64 -7.52 9.28
C SER A 277 14.91 -7.48 10.79
N VAL A 278 14.03 -6.84 11.56
CA VAL A 278 14.14 -6.79 13.03
C VAL A 278 13.94 -8.18 13.65
N GLY A 279 12.97 -8.95 13.15
CA GLY A 279 12.68 -10.30 13.61
C GLY A 279 13.83 -11.28 13.39
N HIS A 280 14.54 -11.19 12.26
CA HIS A 280 15.70 -12.04 11.98
C HIS A 280 16.89 -11.78 12.90
N ASP A 281 17.12 -10.51 13.24
CA ASP A 281 18.20 -10.15 14.14
C ASP A 281 17.91 -10.51 15.60
N ALA A 282 16.74 -11.12 15.86
CA ALA A 282 16.31 -11.67 17.14
C ALA A 282 16.52 -10.65 18.27
N GLN A 283 16.05 -9.42 18.05
CA GLN A 283 16.14 -8.38 19.07
C GLN A 283 15.49 -8.89 20.36
N ASN A 284 16.24 -8.91 21.46
CA ASN A 284 15.79 -9.47 22.74
C ASN A 284 14.52 -8.81 23.30
N TRP A 285 14.17 -7.61 22.81
CA TRP A 285 12.97 -6.90 23.20
C TRP A 285 11.72 -7.31 22.42
N LEU A 286 11.84 -8.00 21.28
CA LEU A 286 10.70 -8.37 20.41
C LEU A 286 10.24 -9.79 20.70
N SER A 287 8.98 -9.96 21.12
CA SER A 287 8.38 -11.24 21.48
C SER A 287 7.66 -11.93 20.33
N ALA A 288 7.08 -11.18 19.38
CA ALA A 288 6.38 -11.72 18.22
C ALA A 288 6.33 -10.71 17.05
N GLY A 289 6.39 -11.21 15.82
CA GLY A 289 6.37 -10.38 14.61
C GLY A 289 5.30 -10.76 13.60
N LEU A 290 4.74 -9.79 12.87
CA LEU A 290 3.79 -10.06 11.79
C LEU A 290 4.02 -9.14 10.59
N THR A 291 3.82 -9.62 9.37
CA THR A 291 3.95 -8.79 8.17
C THR A 291 2.70 -8.85 7.31
N PHE A 292 2.28 -7.69 6.82
CA PHE A 292 1.26 -7.53 5.81
C PHE A 292 1.89 -7.41 4.42
N ASP A 293 1.60 -8.41 3.61
CA ASP A 293 1.83 -8.52 2.18
C ASP A 293 3.22 -8.09 1.71
N ILE A 294 4.21 -8.72 2.30
CA ILE A 294 5.59 -8.67 1.82
C ILE A 294 5.88 -9.85 0.90
N GLY A 295 6.79 -9.62 -0.05
CA GLY A 295 7.45 -10.70 -0.76
C GLY A 295 8.96 -10.58 -0.63
N MET A 296 9.69 -10.54 -1.75
CA MET A 296 11.16 -10.42 -1.77
C MET A 296 11.65 -9.04 -1.37
N ASP A 297 12.60 -8.99 -0.44
CA ASP A 297 13.71 -8.05 -0.63
C ASP A 297 14.86 -8.74 -1.36
N SER A 298 15.75 -7.96 -1.97
CA SER A 298 16.94 -8.50 -2.64
C SER A 298 17.92 -9.26 -1.73
N SER A 299 17.69 -9.29 -0.41
CA SER A 299 18.49 -10.08 0.54
C SER A 299 17.91 -11.48 0.77
N GLY A 300 16.64 -11.70 0.43
CA GLY A 300 15.91 -12.93 0.68
C GLY A 300 15.65 -13.19 2.18
N ALA A 301 15.91 -12.21 3.05
CA ALA A 301 15.73 -12.36 4.49
C ALA A 301 14.26 -12.66 4.81
N SER A 302 13.31 -11.92 4.22
CA SER A 302 11.86 -12.10 4.40
C SER A 302 11.29 -13.51 4.15
N ARG A 303 12.11 -14.42 3.61
CA ARG A 303 11.76 -15.80 3.29
C ARG A 303 12.31 -16.82 4.28
N LYS A 304 13.10 -16.41 5.27
CA LYS A 304 13.73 -17.35 6.20
C LYS A 304 12.87 -17.56 7.42
N SER A 305 13.09 -18.69 8.09
CA SER A 305 12.46 -18.97 9.38
C SER A 305 12.91 -17.96 10.45
N PHE A 306 12.02 -17.70 11.40
CA PHE A 306 12.25 -16.82 12.55
C PHE A 306 12.37 -17.63 13.83
N ASN A 307 13.25 -17.19 14.73
CA ASN A 307 13.43 -17.80 16.06
C ASN A 307 12.37 -17.35 17.08
N ILE A 308 11.56 -16.35 16.71
CA ILE A 308 10.41 -15.88 17.47
C ILE A 308 9.13 -16.31 16.75
N PRO A 309 7.98 -16.36 17.43
CA PRO A 309 6.69 -16.47 16.76
C PRO A 309 6.54 -15.41 15.68
N PHE A 310 6.23 -15.85 14.45
CA PHE A 310 6.17 -14.95 13.30
C PHE A 310 5.06 -15.33 12.32
N MET A 311 4.31 -14.34 11.82
CA MET A 311 3.25 -14.58 10.85
C MET A 311 3.40 -13.68 9.62
N HIS A 312 3.31 -14.29 8.44
CA HIS A 312 3.08 -13.55 7.20
C HIS A 312 1.60 -13.63 6.85
N GLN A 313 0.96 -12.48 6.61
CA GLN A 313 -0.32 -12.43 5.91
C GLN A 313 -0.10 -11.86 4.50
N ILE A 314 -0.56 -12.54 3.46
CA ILE A 314 -0.31 -12.15 2.06
C ILE A 314 -1.61 -11.97 1.27
N ALA A 315 -1.58 -11.04 0.32
CA ALA A 315 -2.65 -10.84 -0.65
C ALA A 315 -2.68 -12.00 -1.65
N SER A 316 -3.85 -12.32 -2.23
CA SER A 316 -3.92 -13.31 -3.31
C SER A 316 -3.14 -12.87 -4.54
N THR A 317 -3.11 -11.57 -4.83
CA THR A 317 -2.38 -11.01 -5.98
C THR A 317 -0.87 -11.16 -5.85
N ARG A 318 -0.33 -11.47 -4.66
CA ARG A 318 1.11 -11.61 -4.44
C ARG A 318 1.75 -12.67 -5.35
N LYS A 319 0.96 -13.65 -5.78
CA LYS A 319 1.36 -14.72 -6.71
C LYS A 319 1.59 -14.26 -8.15
N ASP A 320 1.05 -13.09 -8.52
CA ASP A 320 1.13 -12.52 -9.87
C ASP A 320 2.14 -11.38 -9.97
N VAL A 321 2.68 -10.91 -8.84
CA VAL A 321 3.56 -9.72 -8.81
C VAL A 321 5.04 -10.10 -8.76
N GLU A 322 5.39 -11.32 -8.30
CA GLU A 322 6.79 -11.76 -8.18
C GLU A 322 7.10 -12.95 -9.09
N SER A 323 8.22 -12.84 -9.82
CA SER A 323 8.75 -13.89 -10.68
C SER A 323 10.26 -14.09 -10.38
N PRO A 324 10.69 -15.27 -9.91
CA PRO A 324 9.87 -16.44 -9.58
C PRO A 324 8.97 -16.19 -8.37
N ALA A 325 7.94 -17.03 -8.20
CA ALA A 325 6.99 -16.91 -7.11
C ALA A 325 7.67 -16.89 -5.72
N PRO A 326 7.02 -16.28 -4.71
CA PRO A 326 7.56 -16.23 -3.36
C PRO A 326 7.66 -17.62 -2.73
N ILE A 327 8.79 -17.88 -2.08
CA ILE A 327 9.02 -19.07 -1.25
C ILE A 327 9.17 -18.58 0.19
N PHE A 328 8.45 -19.18 1.13
CA PHE A 328 8.57 -18.91 2.56
C PHE A 328 9.08 -20.14 3.30
N GLU A 329 10.21 -20.01 4.00
CA GLU A 329 10.73 -20.99 4.94
C GLU A 329 10.14 -20.67 6.32
N LEU A 330 9.27 -21.54 6.80
CA LEU A 330 8.63 -21.41 8.11
C LEU A 330 9.41 -22.24 9.12
N GLY A 331 9.79 -21.64 10.24
CA GLY A 331 10.29 -22.33 11.42
C GLY A 331 9.17 -22.78 12.36
N ASP A 332 9.54 -23.21 13.56
CA ASP A 332 8.57 -23.53 14.62
C ASP A 332 7.83 -22.26 15.05
N ASN A 333 6.50 -22.35 15.25
CA ASN A 333 5.62 -21.21 15.52
C ASN A 333 5.70 -20.10 14.45
N ASN A 334 6.00 -20.46 13.20
CA ASN A 334 5.90 -19.55 12.06
C ASN A 334 4.69 -19.92 11.21
N TYR A 335 4.02 -18.90 10.67
CA TYR A 335 2.75 -19.06 9.97
C TYR A 335 2.71 -18.25 8.68
N LEU A 336 2.02 -18.79 7.67
CA LEU A 336 1.64 -18.07 6.47
C LEU A 336 0.13 -18.14 6.31
N VAL A 337 -0.50 -16.98 6.24
CA VAL A 337 -1.93 -16.81 6.01
C VAL A 337 -2.13 -16.11 4.68
N GLY A 338 -2.85 -16.75 3.76
CA GLY A 338 -3.32 -16.06 2.57
C GLY A 338 -4.72 -15.55 2.78
N ILE A 339 -4.94 -14.27 2.46
CA ILE A 339 -6.25 -13.62 2.54
C ILE A 339 -7.03 -13.95 1.27
N ALA A 340 -7.44 -15.20 1.15
CA ALA A 340 -8.32 -15.69 0.10
C ALA A 340 -8.95 -17.04 0.46
N PRO A 341 -10.09 -17.43 -0.16
CA PRO A 341 -10.75 -18.72 0.10
C PRO A 341 -9.89 -19.95 -0.17
N SER A 342 -8.88 -19.86 -1.04
CA SER A 342 -7.95 -20.96 -1.30
C SER A 342 -6.58 -20.46 -1.75
N ASP A 343 -5.59 -21.34 -1.71
CA ASP A 343 -4.25 -21.09 -2.25
C ASP A 343 -4.20 -21.06 -3.79
N ASN A 344 -5.31 -21.31 -4.48
CA ASN A 344 -5.41 -21.12 -5.94
C ASN A 344 -5.95 -19.74 -6.34
N ASP A 345 -6.54 -18.99 -5.41
CA ASP A 345 -7.08 -17.67 -5.69
C ASP A 345 -5.95 -16.65 -5.91
N ARG A 346 -6.11 -15.78 -6.91
CA ARG A 346 -5.13 -14.76 -7.32
C ARG A 346 -5.67 -13.33 -7.25
N HIS A 347 -6.97 -13.13 -7.07
CA HIS A 347 -7.60 -11.82 -7.24
C HIS A 347 -8.54 -11.39 -6.11
N TYR A 348 -8.81 -12.27 -5.14
CA TYR A 348 -9.67 -11.97 -3.99
C TYR A 348 -9.22 -10.74 -3.18
N SER A 349 -7.96 -10.69 -2.78
CA SER A 349 -7.35 -9.57 -2.03
C SER A 349 -6.15 -8.97 -2.76
N THR A 350 -5.92 -7.68 -2.55
CA THR A 350 -4.82 -6.91 -3.16
C THR A 350 -3.84 -6.44 -2.11
N HIS A 351 -2.70 -5.89 -2.55
CA HIS A 351 -1.73 -5.26 -1.66
C HIS A 351 -2.36 -4.18 -0.76
N THR A 352 -3.27 -3.40 -1.33
CA THR A 352 -4.00 -2.35 -0.64
C THR A 352 -5.13 -2.86 0.27
N SER A 353 -5.46 -4.15 0.25
CA SER A 353 -6.42 -4.74 1.21
C SER A 353 -5.91 -4.69 2.66
N PHE A 354 -4.61 -4.53 2.86
CA PHE A 354 -3.99 -4.36 4.17
C PHE A 354 -3.91 -2.90 4.63
N THR A 355 -4.78 -2.03 4.09
CA THR A 355 -4.98 -0.65 4.53
C THR A 355 -6.47 -0.38 4.73
N ASP A 356 -6.81 0.80 5.23
CA ASP A 356 -8.20 1.24 5.38
C ASP A 356 -8.93 1.38 4.03
N LEU A 357 -8.19 1.39 2.90
CA LEU A 357 -8.80 1.35 1.56
C LEU A 357 -9.70 0.12 1.39
N SER A 358 -9.41 -0.98 2.10
CA SER A 358 -10.24 -2.19 2.06
C SER A 358 -11.70 -1.91 2.44
N THR A 359 -12.00 -1.08 3.43
CA THR A 359 -13.40 -0.73 3.77
C THR A 359 -13.83 0.57 3.08
N ILE A 360 -12.91 1.55 2.95
CA ILE A 360 -13.16 2.85 2.28
C ILE A 360 -13.54 2.69 0.81
N GLN A 361 -13.18 1.58 0.15
CA GLN A 361 -13.65 1.29 -1.21
C GLN A 361 -15.19 1.29 -1.36
N SER A 362 -15.92 1.14 -0.25
CA SER A 362 -17.39 1.18 -0.22
C SER A 362 -17.97 2.59 -0.36
N THR A 363 -17.14 3.63 -0.29
CA THR A 363 -17.56 5.03 -0.49
C THR A 363 -18.01 5.27 -1.93
N PRO A 364 -18.86 6.29 -2.18
CA PRO A 364 -19.38 6.57 -3.51
C PRO A 364 -18.29 6.77 -4.58
N VAL A 365 -17.22 7.48 -4.24
CA VAL A 365 -16.12 7.77 -5.17
C VAL A 365 -15.39 6.51 -5.64
N PHE A 366 -15.08 5.59 -4.71
CA PHE A 366 -14.38 4.35 -5.05
C PHE A 366 -15.30 3.34 -5.73
N LYS A 367 -16.61 3.34 -5.45
CA LYS A 367 -17.60 2.59 -6.24
C LYS A 367 -17.63 3.05 -7.69
N THR A 368 -17.70 4.36 -7.94
CA THR A 368 -17.64 4.94 -9.28
C THR A 368 -16.35 4.55 -10.01
N ILE A 369 -15.20 4.60 -9.33
CA ILE A 369 -13.91 4.17 -9.90
C ILE A 369 -13.92 2.68 -10.21
N LYS A 370 -14.41 1.83 -9.30
CA LYS A 370 -14.48 0.37 -9.49
C LYS A 370 -15.36 0.02 -10.69
N GLU A 371 -16.51 0.67 -10.85
CA GLU A 371 -17.38 0.51 -12.03
C GLU A 371 -16.69 0.94 -13.32
N TYR A 372 -16.02 2.11 -13.31
CA TYR A 372 -15.25 2.59 -14.45
C TYR A 372 -14.15 1.61 -14.86
N LEU A 373 -13.39 1.11 -13.90
CA LEU A 373 -12.29 0.16 -14.14
C LEU A 373 -12.80 -1.21 -14.63
N ASN A 374 -13.90 -1.71 -14.06
CA ASN A 374 -14.55 -2.94 -14.53
C ASN A 374 -15.03 -2.83 -15.98
N LEU A 375 -15.54 -1.66 -16.39
CA LEU A 375 -15.89 -1.42 -17.79
C LEU A 375 -14.66 -1.45 -18.71
N ARG A 376 -13.50 -0.95 -18.25
CA ARG A 376 -12.25 -1.05 -19.03
C ARG A 376 -11.85 -2.51 -19.24
N ILE A 377 -11.93 -3.34 -18.20
CA ILE A 377 -11.67 -4.78 -18.29
C ILE A 377 -12.65 -5.45 -19.26
N ALA A 378 -13.95 -5.16 -19.11
CA ALA A 378 -15.00 -5.77 -19.93
C ALA A 378 -14.90 -5.39 -21.43
N ASN A 379 -14.47 -4.17 -21.72
CA ASN A 379 -14.25 -3.70 -23.09
C ASN A 379 -13.00 -4.32 -23.74
N GLY A 380 -12.08 -4.86 -22.94
CA GLY A 380 -10.85 -5.48 -23.39
C GLY A 380 -9.83 -4.47 -23.95
N PHE A 381 -8.88 -5.00 -24.72
CA PHE A 381 -7.80 -4.23 -25.32
C PHE A 381 -7.42 -4.75 -26.70
N ASP A 382 -6.82 -3.89 -27.51
CA ASP A 382 -6.11 -4.25 -28.73
C ASP A 382 -4.62 -4.50 -28.42
N LEU A 383 -4.04 -5.53 -29.04
CA LEU A 383 -2.61 -5.81 -28.96
C LEU A 383 -1.97 -5.63 -30.34
N LYS A 384 -0.89 -4.84 -30.41
CA LYS A 384 -0.14 -4.59 -31.65
C LYS A 384 1.33 -4.94 -31.47
N PHE A 385 1.92 -5.45 -32.54
CA PHE A 385 3.34 -5.80 -32.64
C PHE A 385 3.96 -5.01 -33.79
N LEU A 386 5.02 -4.25 -33.53
CA LEU A 386 5.67 -3.40 -34.52
C LEU A 386 7.21 -3.55 -34.49
N SER A 387 7.83 -3.45 -35.65
CA SER A 387 9.28 -3.40 -35.81
C SER A 387 9.87 -2.02 -35.47
N HIS A 388 9.02 -1.02 -35.25
CA HIS A 388 9.37 0.36 -34.94
C HIS A 388 8.44 0.96 -33.88
N LYS A 389 8.91 2.03 -33.24
CA LYS A 389 8.07 2.83 -32.35
C LYS A 389 6.86 3.40 -33.11
N PRO A 390 5.62 3.31 -32.55
CA PRO A 390 4.42 3.79 -33.23
C PRO A 390 4.54 5.21 -33.77
N THR A 391 4.24 5.36 -35.05
CA THR A 391 4.11 6.65 -35.73
C THR A 391 2.80 7.34 -35.36
N GLN A 392 2.73 8.66 -35.58
CA GLN A 392 1.51 9.41 -35.30
C GLN A 392 0.29 8.88 -36.09
N SER A 393 0.50 8.44 -37.33
CA SER A 393 -0.58 7.89 -38.17
C SER A 393 -1.10 6.55 -37.66
N GLU A 394 -0.24 5.70 -37.08
CA GLU A 394 -0.66 4.46 -36.43
C GLU A 394 -1.40 4.75 -35.13
N ILE A 395 -0.92 5.71 -34.33
CA ILE A 395 -1.55 6.11 -33.07
C ILE A 395 -2.99 6.62 -33.30
N GLU A 396 -3.23 7.35 -34.38
CA GLU A 396 -4.56 7.86 -34.74
C GLU A 396 -5.59 6.75 -35.04
N GLN A 397 -5.13 5.53 -35.32
CA GLN A 397 -5.97 4.35 -35.55
C GLN A 397 -6.39 3.67 -34.24
N TYR A 398 -5.68 3.90 -33.13
CA TYR A 398 -5.94 3.28 -31.83
C TYR A 398 -7.17 3.90 -31.16
N GLN A 399 -8.36 3.38 -31.48
CA GLN A 399 -9.63 3.85 -30.91
C GLN A 399 -9.82 3.38 -29.45
N ASN A 400 -9.41 2.16 -29.15
CA ASN A 400 -9.59 1.52 -27.84
C ASN A 400 -8.29 1.60 -27.01
N ILE A 401 -8.31 0.95 -25.84
CA ILE A 401 -7.10 0.66 -25.08
C ILE A 401 -6.21 -0.24 -25.94
N THR A 402 -5.04 0.24 -26.32
CA THR A 402 -4.11 -0.49 -27.18
C THR A 402 -2.76 -0.64 -26.50
N TYR A 403 -2.35 -1.88 -26.26
CA TYR A 403 -0.97 -2.20 -25.90
C TYR A 403 -0.17 -2.42 -27.18
N VAL A 404 0.96 -1.75 -27.29
CA VAL A 404 1.86 -1.89 -28.42
C VAL A 404 3.20 -2.40 -27.94
N LEU A 405 3.54 -3.60 -28.39
CA LEU A 405 4.87 -4.19 -28.29
C LEU A 405 5.66 -3.77 -29.51
N TYR A 406 6.77 -3.07 -29.32
CA TYR A 406 7.59 -2.61 -30.44
C TYR A 406 9.08 -2.79 -30.20
N ILE A 407 9.87 -2.92 -31.26
CA ILE A 407 11.33 -3.03 -31.17
C ILE A 407 11.96 -1.64 -31.29
N GLU A 408 12.88 -1.32 -30.39
CA GLU A 408 13.68 -0.10 -30.42
C GLU A 408 15.10 -0.42 -29.94
N ASN A 409 16.10 -0.22 -30.80
CA ASN A 409 17.50 -0.61 -30.56
C ASN A 409 17.65 -2.10 -30.22
N ASP A 410 17.03 -2.98 -31.01
CA ASP A 410 17.03 -4.44 -30.84
C ASP A 410 16.45 -4.95 -29.52
N VAL A 411 15.69 -4.12 -28.80
CA VAL A 411 15.04 -4.46 -27.53
C VAL A 411 13.53 -4.22 -27.63
N TRP A 412 12.74 -5.17 -27.11
CA TRP A 412 11.30 -5.00 -27.00
C TRP A 412 10.93 -3.90 -26.00
N ARG A 413 9.90 -3.14 -26.35
CA ARG A 413 9.28 -2.09 -25.55
C ARG A 413 7.77 -2.32 -25.50
N LEU A 414 7.15 -2.00 -24.38
CA LEU A 414 5.71 -2.06 -24.20
C LEU A 414 5.19 -0.65 -23.90
N ALA A 415 4.22 -0.19 -24.68
CA ALA A 415 3.56 1.09 -24.49
C ALA A 415 2.03 0.95 -24.51
N LEU A 416 1.37 1.73 -23.66
CA LEU A 416 -0.08 1.84 -23.59
C LEU A 416 -0.53 3.11 -24.30
N TYR A 417 -1.52 2.94 -25.17
CA TYR A 417 -2.22 4.01 -25.87
C TYR A 417 -3.72 3.92 -25.57
N GLU A 418 -4.36 5.07 -25.51
CA GLU A 418 -5.80 5.16 -25.26
C GLU A 418 -6.32 6.45 -25.91
N ASN A 419 -7.51 6.40 -26.52
CA ASN A 419 -8.14 7.55 -27.15
C ASN A 419 -7.19 8.28 -28.14
N LYS A 420 -6.45 7.52 -28.96
CA LYS A 420 -5.48 8.04 -29.94
C LYS A 420 -4.34 8.84 -29.33
N GLN A 421 -4.02 8.59 -28.06
CA GLN A 421 -2.93 9.26 -27.37
C GLN A 421 -2.03 8.25 -26.67
N TYR A 422 -0.75 8.60 -26.61
CA TYR A 422 0.20 7.90 -25.75
C TYR A 422 -0.16 8.14 -24.29
N VAL A 423 -0.29 7.06 -23.52
CA VAL A 423 -0.53 7.12 -22.07
C VAL A 423 0.79 6.98 -21.33
N LYS A 424 1.43 5.80 -21.44
CA LYS A 424 2.68 5.48 -20.72
C LYS A 424 3.42 4.30 -21.33
N ASN A 425 4.71 4.20 -21.03
CA ASN A 425 5.50 3.00 -21.23
C ASN A 425 5.37 2.09 -20.01
N ILE A 426 5.44 0.78 -20.25
CA ILE A 426 5.44 -0.25 -19.23
C ILE A 426 6.76 -1.01 -19.35
N THR A 427 7.46 -1.15 -18.23
CA THR A 427 8.71 -1.92 -18.17
C THR A 427 8.39 -3.40 -18.34
N ILE A 428 8.88 -4.03 -19.40
CA ILE A 428 8.62 -5.44 -19.71
C ILE A 428 9.08 -6.37 -18.58
N GLY A 429 10.24 -6.09 -17.97
CA GLY A 429 10.75 -6.89 -16.86
C GLY A 429 9.89 -6.88 -15.59
N TRP A 430 8.84 -6.04 -15.51
CA TRP A 430 7.84 -6.06 -14.44
C TRP A 430 6.62 -6.90 -14.76
N VAL A 431 6.50 -7.38 -16.00
CA VAL A 431 5.40 -8.25 -16.41
C VAL A 431 5.97 -9.67 -16.36
N PRO A 432 5.58 -10.49 -15.36
CA PRO A 432 6.10 -11.84 -15.21
C PRO A 432 6.04 -12.61 -16.52
N THR A 433 7.12 -13.33 -16.84
CA THR A 433 7.25 -14.19 -18.03
C THR A 433 7.16 -13.51 -19.40
N LEU A 434 6.83 -12.20 -19.48
CA LEU A 434 6.66 -11.51 -20.76
C LEU A 434 7.97 -11.44 -21.55
N GLU A 435 9.08 -11.07 -20.89
CA GLU A 435 10.38 -10.97 -21.56
C GLU A 435 10.83 -12.31 -22.17
N GLU A 436 10.73 -13.38 -21.39
CA GLU A 436 11.02 -14.74 -21.84
C GLU A 436 10.12 -15.14 -23.02
N CYS A 437 8.82 -14.87 -22.92
CA CYS A 437 7.86 -15.15 -23.98
C CYS A 437 8.21 -14.41 -25.28
N LEU A 438 8.59 -13.12 -25.18
CA LEU A 438 8.98 -12.30 -26.34
C LEU A 438 10.28 -12.78 -26.98
N ASN A 439 11.24 -13.24 -26.18
CA ASN A 439 12.51 -13.79 -26.67
C ASN A 439 12.35 -15.13 -27.40
N ASN A 440 11.26 -15.87 -27.11
CA ASN A 440 10.94 -17.15 -27.72
C ASN A 440 10.03 -17.04 -28.96
N LEU A 441 9.67 -15.83 -29.38
CA LEU A 441 8.88 -15.62 -30.60
C LEU A 441 9.66 -16.10 -31.85
N PRO A 442 8.97 -16.58 -32.90
CA PRO A 442 9.61 -16.95 -34.15
C PRO A 442 10.40 -15.79 -34.75
N HIS A 443 11.48 -16.09 -35.48
CA HIS A 443 12.26 -15.11 -36.24
C HIS A 443 11.49 -14.59 -37.46
N LYS A 444 10.45 -13.80 -37.22
CA LYS A 444 9.62 -13.08 -38.20
C LYS A 444 9.63 -11.60 -37.84
N LYS A 445 9.21 -10.73 -38.76
CA LYS A 445 8.91 -9.36 -38.38
C LYS A 445 7.73 -9.37 -37.40
N PRO A 446 7.72 -8.48 -36.39
CA PRO A 446 6.60 -8.34 -35.45
C PRO A 446 5.22 -8.27 -36.14
N GLU A 447 5.13 -7.60 -37.28
CA GLU A 447 3.91 -7.42 -38.07
C GLU A 447 3.46 -8.70 -38.80
N ASP A 448 4.37 -9.67 -38.99
CA ASP A 448 4.14 -10.92 -39.72
C ASP A 448 3.87 -12.10 -38.76
N LEU A 449 3.79 -11.85 -37.44
CA LEU A 449 3.47 -12.88 -36.44
C LEU A 449 2.02 -13.35 -36.63
N SER A 450 1.83 -14.67 -36.65
CA SER A 450 0.50 -15.27 -36.73
C SER A 450 -0.21 -15.27 -35.37
N GLU A 451 -1.52 -15.51 -35.38
CA GLU A 451 -2.32 -15.58 -34.15
C GLU A 451 -1.77 -16.63 -33.18
N ASN A 452 -1.33 -17.79 -33.69
CA ASN A 452 -0.69 -18.83 -32.87
C ASN A 452 0.65 -18.40 -32.27
N ASP A 453 1.42 -17.56 -32.98
CA ASP A 453 2.70 -17.06 -32.49
C ASP A 453 2.49 -16.10 -31.30
N ILE A 454 1.41 -15.30 -31.32
CA ILE A 454 1.15 -14.26 -30.31
C ILE A 454 0.26 -14.73 -29.16
N ASN A 455 -0.42 -15.88 -29.26
CA ASN A 455 -1.34 -16.37 -28.22
C ASN A 455 -0.71 -16.42 -26.81
N PRO A 456 0.52 -16.94 -26.61
CA PRO A 456 1.16 -16.92 -25.29
C PRO A 456 1.36 -15.52 -24.73
N VAL A 457 1.74 -14.55 -25.59
CA VAL A 457 1.87 -13.14 -25.19
C VAL A 457 0.50 -12.56 -24.84
N LYS A 458 -0.54 -12.91 -25.60
CA LYS A 458 -1.91 -12.41 -25.38
C LYS A 458 -2.44 -12.81 -24.00
N GLU A 459 -2.21 -14.04 -23.55
CA GLU A 459 -2.62 -14.51 -22.22
C GLU A 459 -1.94 -13.70 -21.09
N ILE A 460 -0.62 -13.48 -21.22
CA ILE A 460 0.12 -12.62 -20.28
C ILE A 460 -0.45 -11.19 -20.27
N MET A 461 -0.77 -10.65 -21.45
CA MET A 461 -1.32 -9.31 -21.59
C MET A 461 -2.75 -9.20 -21.05
N ILE A 462 -3.55 -10.27 -21.07
CA ILE A 462 -4.87 -10.31 -20.41
C ILE A 462 -4.72 -10.13 -18.90
N SER A 463 -3.79 -10.88 -18.28
CA SER A 463 -3.50 -10.75 -16.85
C SER A 463 -2.97 -9.35 -16.50
N LEU A 464 -2.05 -8.81 -17.31
CA LEU A 464 -1.54 -7.44 -17.14
C LEU A 464 -2.66 -6.41 -17.26
N HIS A 465 -3.52 -6.53 -18.27
CA HIS A 465 -4.63 -5.62 -18.49
C HIS A 465 -5.60 -5.62 -17.31
N LYS A 466 -5.95 -6.81 -16.81
CA LYS A 466 -6.76 -6.95 -15.59
C LYS A 466 -6.09 -6.26 -14.41
N THR A 467 -4.82 -6.58 -14.14
CA THR A 467 -4.04 -6.01 -13.02
C THR A 467 -3.98 -4.48 -13.08
N LEU A 468 -3.70 -3.90 -14.26
CA LEU A 468 -3.63 -2.45 -14.44
C LEU A 468 -4.98 -1.74 -14.24
N ASN A 469 -6.08 -2.47 -14.39
CA ASN A 469 -7.43 -1.98 -14.20
C ASN A 469 -8.10 -2.58 -12.96
N GLN A 470 -7.34 -3.19 -12.05
CA GLN A 470 -7.84 -3.75 -10.81
C GLN A 470 -7.25 -2.98 -9.64
N LEU A 471 -7.91 -1.88 -9.27
CA LEU A 471 -7.52 -1.08 -8.11
C LEU A 471 -7.74 -1.83 -6.78
N LEU A 472 -8.73 -2.73 -6.77
CA LEU A 472 -9.26 -3.38 -5.58
C LEU A 472 -9.49 -4.87 -5.85
N GLY A 473 -9.40 -5.70 -4.81
CA GLY A 473 -9.71 -7.11 -4.89
C GLY A 473 -11.14 -7.41 -5.33
N GLU A 474 -11.35 -8.63 -5.80
CA GLU A 474 -12.69 -9.17 -6.12
C GLU A 474 -13.50 -9.47 -4.85
N GLY A 475 -12.82 -9.73 -3.72
CA GLY A 475 -13.45 -10.00 -2.44
C GLY A 475 -14.11 -8.77 -1.81
N ASP A 476 -15.03 -9.03 -0.88
CA ASP A 476 -15.65 -7.97 -0.09
C ASP A 476 -14.63 -7.39 0.91
N GLY A 477 -14.48 -6.07 0.86
CA GLY A 477 -13.51 -5.36 1.67
C GLY A 477 -13.70 -5.49 3.18
N TRP A 478 -14.95 -5.62 3.63
CA TRP A 478 -15.28 -5.80 5.04
C TRP A 478 -14.95 -7.22 5.49
N GLU A 479 -15.31 -8.24 4.70
CA GLU A 479 -14.94 -9.63 4.99
C GLU A 479 -13.42 -9.82 5.02
N ILE A 480 -12.70 -9.19 4.08
CA ILE A 480 -11.23 -9.17 4.03
C ILE A 480 -10.67 -8.55 5.31
N THR A 481 -11.13 -7.35 5.67
CA THR A 481 -10.65 -6.64 6.87
C THR A 481 -10.95 -7.41 8.15
N GLU A 482 -12.14 -8.01 8.28
CA GLU A 482 -12.50 -8.85 9.43
C GLU A 482 -11.53 -10.03 9.56
N SER A 483 -11.19 -10.67 8.45
CA SER A 483 -10.32 -11.84 8.42
C SER A 483 -8.88 -11.51 8.77
N ILE A 484 -8.36 -10.38 8.27
CA ILE A 484 -7.05 -9.86 8.66
C ILE A 484 -7.02 -9.58 10.17
N ASN A 485 -8.05 -8.90 10.69
CA ASN A 485 -8.18 -8.56 12.10
C ASN A 485 -8.22 -9.78 13.00
N GLU A 486 -9.00 -10.80 12.66
CA GLU A 486 -9.05 -12.02 13.47
C GLU A 486 -7.70 -12.74 13.53
N ASN A 487 -7.00 -12.87 12.41
CA ASN A 487 -5.66 -13.47 12.39
C ASN A 487 -4.65 -12.62 13.20
N LEU A 488 -4.68 -11.30 13.01
CA LEU A 488 -3.81 -10.34 13.70
C LEU A 488 -4.01 -10.39 15.22
N LEU A 489 -5.25 -10.28 15.67
CA LEU A 489 -5.61 -10.27 17.09
C LEU A 489 -5.30 -11.61 17.74
N GLN A 490 -5.73 -12.72 17.13
CA GLN A 490 -5.47 -14.04 17.68
C GLN A 490 -3.97 -14.34 17.78
N PHE A 491 -3.17 -13.92 16.79
CA PHE A 491 -1.72 -14.06 16.83
C PHE A 491 -1.11 -13.35 18.03
N PHE A 492 -1.39 -12.06 18.21
CA PHE A 492 -0.83 -11.31 19.33
C PHE A 492 -1.42 -11.71 20.69
N ASP A 493 -2.69 -12.12 20.77
CA ASP A 493 -3.27 -12.64 22.01
C ASP A 493 -2.56 -13.92 22.46
N THR A 494 -2.23 -14.79 21.49
CA THR A 494 -1.52 -16.04 21.77
C THR A 494 -0.12 -15.76 22.31
N PHE A 495 0.67 -14.93 21.62
CA PHE A 495 2.10 -14.80 21.91
C PHE A 495 2.48 -13.65 22.86
N LEU A 496 1.60 -12.66 23.06
CA LEU A 496 1.85 -11.54 23.98
C LEU A 496 1.00 -11.58 25.25
N LYS A 497 -0.15 -12.28 25.23
CA LYS A 497 -1.02 -12.43 26.42
C LYS A 497 -1.06 -13.86 26.96
N ASN A 498 -0.36 -14.80 26.32
CA ASN A 498 -0.34 -16.23 26.67
C ASN A 498 -1.73 -16.88 26.63
N ASN A 499 -2.60 -16.43 25.71
CA ASN A 499 -3.88 -17.08 25.49
C ASN A 499 -3.67 -18.40 24.72
N GLU A 500 -4.28 -19.49 25.16
CA GLU A 500 -4.24 -20.74 24.38
C GLU A 500 -5.02 -20.60 23.07
N ASN A 501 -4.42 -21.02 21.96
CA ASN A 501 -5.08 -21.06 20.66
C ASN A 501 -4.86 -22.41 19.97
N THR A 502 -5.92 -23.21 19.93
CA THR A 502 -5.90 -24.53 19.29
C THR A 502 -5.72 -24.44 17.78
N ASN A 503 -6.16 -23.36 17.12
CA ASN A 503 -6.15 -23.26 15.66
C ASN A 503 -4.74 -23.14 15.09
N PHE A 504 -3.85 -22.42 15.78
CA PHE A 504 -2.44 -22.36 15.42
C PHE A 504 -1.72 -23.69 15.66
N GLN A 505 -2.12 -24.43 16.69
CA GLN A 505 -1.60 -25.78 16.96
C GLN A 505 -2.07 -26.80 15.91
N THR A 506 -3.33 -26.71 15.47
CA THR A 506 -3.93 -27.64 14.48
C THR A 506 -3.82 -27.17 13.04
N CYS A 507 -3.19 -26.02 12.81
CA CYS A 507 -3.01 -25.41 11.50
C CYS A 507 -4.30 -25.23 10.68
N GLN A 508 -5.34 -24.69 11.32
CA GLN A 508 -6.65 -24.48 10.70
C GLN A 508 -6.92 -22.99 10.46
N PRO A 509 -7.52 -22.62 9.31
CA PRO A 509 -7.91 -21.24 9.05
C PRO A 509 -9.02 -20.80 10.02
N LEU A 510 -8.97 -19.54 10.44
CA LEU A 510 -9.97 -18.93 11.32
C LEU A 510 -11.24 -18.56 10.57
N LYS A 511 -11.09 -18.23 9.28
CA LYS A 511 -12.17 -17.82 8.38
C LYS A 511 -12.12 -18.58 7.07
N THR A 512 -13.28 -18.77 6.46
CA THR A 512 -13.43 -19.51 5.19
C THR A 512 -12.82 -18.81 3.98
N ASN A 513 -12.59 -17.50 4.07
CA ASN A 513 -11.89 -16.69 3.07
C ASN A 513 -10.41 -16.51 3.40
N THR A 514 -9.83 -17.41 4.18
CA THR A 514 -8.39 -17.48 4.43
C THR A 514 -7.88 -18.90 4.25
N TYR A 515 -6.64 -19.05 3.81
CA TYR A 515 -5.92 -20.31 3.90
C TYR A 515 -4.72 -20.16 4.83
N PHE A 516 -4.35 -21.25 5.48
CA PHE A 516 -3.38 -21.25 6.57
C PHE A 516 -2.31 -22.33 6.33
N LYS A 517 -1.04 -21.98 6.54
CA LYS A 517 0.10 -22.91 6.50
C LYS A 517 0.97 -22.65 7.73
N CYS A 518 1.49 -23.71 8.34
CA CYS A 518 2.30 -23.65 9.55
C CYS A 518 3.65 -24.28 9.30
N GLY A 519 4.67 -23.76 9.97
CA GLY A 519 5.97 -24.40 10.01
C GLY A 519 6.03 -25.60 10.97
N PRO A 520 7.15 -26.35 10.95
CA PRO A 520 8.31 -26.10 10.10
C PRO A 520 8.11 -26.60 8.65
N GLY A 521 8.65 -25.88 7.66
CA GLY A 521 8.61 -26.31 6.26
C GLY A 521 8.80 -25.19 5.24
N ILE A 522 8.89 -25.59 3.96
CA ILE A 522 8.97 -24.65 2.84
C ILE A 522 7.58 -24.55 2.20
N VAL A 523 7.10 -23.31 2.06
CA VAL A 523 5.87 -23.00 1.34
C VAL A 523 6.23 -22.28 0.04
N ASP A 524 6.06 -22.98 -1.07
CA ASP A 524 6.12 -22.40 -2.41
C ASP A 524 4.70 -21.95 -2.81
N LEU A 525 4.54 -20.67 -3.14
CA LEU A 525 3.26 -20.13 -3.59
C LEU A 525 2.90 -20.55 -5.02
N GLY A 526 3.83 -21.21 -5.74
CA GLY A 526 3.65 -21.70 -7.09
C GLY A 526 3.78 -20.59 -8.13
N ALA A 527 4.62 -20.81 -9.14
CA ALA A 527 4.67 -19.95 -10.31
C ALA A 527 3.32 -19.96 -11.05
N TYR A 528 3.04 -18.87 -11.78
CA TYR A 528 1.99 -18.88 -12.79
C TYR A 528 2.26 -20.02 -13.78
N GLN A 529 1.39 -21.05 -13.79
CA GLN A 529 1.35 -22.02 -14.87
C GLN A 529 0.14 -21.64 -15.75
N PRO A 530 0.37 -21.17 -17.00
CA PRO A 530 -0.68 -20.75 -17.91
C PRO A 530 -1.68 -21.87 -18.24
#